data_AF-A0A7C7MCU0-F1
#
_entry.id   AF-A0A7C7MCU0-F1
#
_cell.length_a   1.000
_cell.length_b   1.000
_cell.length_c   1.000
_cell.angle_alpha   90.00
_cell.angle_beta   90.00
_cell.angle_gamma   90.00
#
_symmetry.space_group_name_H-M   'P 1'
#
loop_
_entity.id
_entity.type
_entity.pdbx_description
1 polymer ?
#
loop_
_entity_poly.entity_id
_entity_poly.type
_entity_poly.pdbx_seq_one_letter_code
_entity_poly.pdbx_strand_id
1 'polypeptide(L)'
;MSSIGKSMVIKSGLLILIIFLLFNHVAIAEEWSAYIYPPSSEARYIGRFETKEDCQAKAECYISKANKGFLLGILFSKKIEPESYQCSLSEQSETEKESKEAKKWTGKFIFGLTDESCAL
;
A
#
# COMPACT_ATOMS: atom_id res chain seq x y z
N MET A 1 28.14 50.88 34.34
CA MET A 1 27.63 50.81 32.95
C MET A 1 27.36 49.37 32.59
N SER A 2 26.13 49.09 32.13
CA SER A 2 25.63 47.75 31.79
C SER A 2 25.98 47.38 30.35
N SER A 3 26.25 46.10 30.09
CA SER A 3 25.98 45.43 28.81
C SER A 3 25.99 43.92 29.08
N ILE A 4 24.89 43.37 29.59
CA ILE A 4 23.89 42.60 28.81
C ILE A 4 24.56 41.48 27.99
N GLY A 5 24.93 40.41 28.69
CA GLY A 5 25.05 39.10 28.08
C GLY A 5 23.67 38.65 27.60
N LYS A 6 23.46 38.59 26.28
CA LYS A 6 22.30 37.93 25.68
C LYS A 6 22.47 36.43 25.86
N SER A 7 22.03 35.92 27.00
CA SER A 7 21.84 34.48 27.18
C SER A 7 20.67 34.06 26.29
N MET A 8 20.98 33.36 25.21
CA MET A 8 20.00 32.77 24.29
C MET A 8 19.34 31.60 25.02
N VAL A 9 18.37 31.92 25.87
CA VAL A 9 17.48 30.94 26.50
C VAL A 9 16.54 30.45 25.40
N ILE A 10 16.97 29.40 24.69
CA ILE A 10 16.11 28.64 23.81
C ILE A 10 14.99 28.09 24.70
N LYS A 11 13.79 28.67 24.57
CA LYS A 11 12.59 28.32 25.34
C LYS A 11 12.40 26.80 25.28
N SER A 12 12.53 26.13 26.42
CA SER A 12 12.32 24.69 26.59
C SER A 12 11.01 24.20 25.91
N GLY A 13 9.95 25.01 25.95
CA GLY A 13 8.69 24.72 25.26
C GLY A 13 8.75 24.72 23.72
N LEU A 14 9.62 25.52 23.10
CA LEU A 14 9.80 25.51 21.64
C LEU A 14 10.52 24.23 21.19
N LEU A 15 11.49 23.76 21.99
CA LEU A 15 12.18 22.50 21.73
C LEU A 15 11.22 21.31 21.83
N ILE A 16 10.38 21.28 22.86
CA ILE A 16 9.33 20.26 23.03
C ILE A 16 8.33 20.31 21.87
N LEU A 17 7.91 21.50 21.43
CA LEU A 17 6.99 21.64 20.30
C LEU A 17 7.60 21.15 18.98
N ILE A 18 8.88 21.45 18.73
CA ILE A 18 9.61 20.97 17.56
C ILE A 18 9.76 19.44 17.60
N ILE A 19 10.08 18.87 18.77
CA ILE A 19 10.14 17.42 18.97
C ILE A 19 8.75 16.82 18.71
N PHE A 20 7.68 17.36 19.31
CA PHE A 20 6.32 16.85 19.09
C PHE A 20 5.90 16.95 17.61
N LEU A 21 6.23 18.05 16.92
CA LEU A 21 5.94 18.23 15.49
C LEU A 21 6.75 17.25 14.61
N LEU A 22 8.00 16.95 14.97
CA LEU A 22 8.83 15.97 14.26
C LEU A 22 8.36 14.52 14.51
N PHE A 23 7.91 14.19 15.73
CA PHE A 23 7.44 12.85 16.08
C PHE A 23 6.01 12.56 15.59
N ASN A 24 5.15 13.56 15.42
CA ASN A 24 3.81 13.37 14.84
C ASN A 24 3.84 13.00 13.35
N HIS A 25 4.98 13.14 12.66
CA HIS A 25 5.11 12.79 11.25
C HIS A 25 5.62 11.36 10.97
N VAL A 26 5.82 10.53 11.99
CA VAL A 26 6.32 9.15 11.79
C VAL A 26 5.49 8.14 12.59
N ALA A 27 4.16 8.28 12.58
CA ALA A 27 3.30 7.11 12.71
C ALA A 27 3.16 6.52 11.31
N ILE A 28 4.16 5.74 10.88
CA ILE A 28 4.01 4.90 9.70
C ILE A 28 3.00 3.83 10.12
N ALA A 29 1.74 3.99 9.72
CA ALA A 29 0.76 2.92 9.89
C ALA A 29 1.32 1.71 9.14
N GLU A 30 1.45 0.58 9.84
CA GLU A 30 1.88 -0.67 9.22
C GLU A 30 0.80 -1.11 8.24
N GLU A 31 1.09 -1.02 6.94
CA GLU A 31 0.17 -1.42 5.87
C GLU A 31 0.59 -2.77 5.30
N TRP A 32 -0.39 -3.50 4.76
CA TRP A 32 -0.21 -4.80 4.15
C TRP A 32 -0.15 -4.68 2.63
N SER A 33 0.98 -5.03 2.05
CA SER A 33 1.18 -5.11 0.61
C SER A 33 0.68 -6.43 0.06
N ALA A 34 -0.09 -6.38 -1.03
CA ALA A 34 -0.61 -7.55 -1.72
C ALA A 34 0.10 -7.81 -3.04
N TYR A 35 0.55 -9.04 -3.24
CA TYR A 35 1.08 -9.56 -4.49
C TYR A 35 0.30 -10.78 -4.95
N ILE A 36 0.00 -10.86 -6.25
CA ILE A 36 -0.62 -12.02 -6.90
C ILE A 36 0.42 -12.74 -7.74
N TYR A 37 0.40 -14.06 -7.78
CA TYR A 37 1.34 -14.88 -8.55
C TYR A 37 0.61 -15.66 -9.65
N PRO A 38 0.57 -15.13 -10.89
CA PRO A 38 0.08 -15.88 -12.03
C PRO A 38 1.06 -17.00 -12.43
N PRO A 39 0.58 -18.12 -12.98
CA PRO A 39 1.38 -19.34 -13.22
C PRO A 39 2.49 -19.22 -14.26
N SER A 40 2.56 -18.11 -15.01
CA SER A 40 3.56 -17.92 -16.08
C SER A 40 4.00 -16.47 -16.22
N SER A 41 3.85 -15.67 -15.17
CA SER A 41 4.32 -14.28 -15.16
C SER A 41 4.96 -13.92 -13.84
N GLU A 42 5.66 -12.79 -13.84
CA GLU A 42 6.12 -12.16 -12.61
C GLU A 42 4.94 -11.86 -11.67
N ALA A 43 5.27 -11.77 -10.38
CA ALA A 43 4.36 -11.32 -9.34
C ALA A 43 3.77 -9.96 -9.71
N ARG A 44 2.48 -9.78 -9.43
CA ARG A 44 1.76 -8.53 -9.69
C ARG A 44 1.45 -7.87 -8.37
N TYR A 45 2.02 -6.70 -8.15
CA TYR A 45 1.63 -5.87 -7.03
C TYR A 45 0.25 -5.27 -7.30
N ILE A 46 -0.70 -5.46 -6.37
CA ILE A 46 -2.08 -5.00 -6.56
C ILE A 46 -2.49 -3.89 -5.60
N GLY A 47 -1.67 -3.57 -4.60
CA GLY A 47 -1.89 -2.43 -3.72
C GLY A 47 -1.53 -2.70 -2.27
N ARG A 48 -1.92 -1.74 -1.44
CA ARG A 48 -1.77 -1.75 0.02
C ARG A 48 -3.10 -1.59 0.72
N PHE A 49 -3.17 -2.21 1.88
CA PHE A 49 -4.38 -2.32 2.68
C PHE A 49 -4.04 -2.13 4.15
N GLU A 50 -4.97 -1.52 4.90
CA GLU A 50 -4.75 -1.21 6.31
C GLU A 50 -4.65 -2.47 7.18
N THR A 51 -5.33 -3.54 6.78
CA THR A 51 -5.40 -4.79 7.56
C THR A 51 -4.99 -6.00 6.72
N LYS A 52 -4.53 -7.04 7.40
CA LYS A 52 -4.19 -8.32 6.76
C LYS A 52 -5.42 -8.92 6.09
N GLU A 53 -6.56 -8.88 6.78
CA GLU A 53 -7.82 -9.44 6.34
C GLU A 53 -8.32 -8.76 5.06
N ASP A 54 -8.23 -7.43 4.99
CA ASP A 54 -8.56 -6.69 3.77
C ASP A 54 -7.59 -7.01 2.63
N CYS A 55 -6.28 -7.11 2.91
CA CYS A 55 -5.30 -7.54 1.93
C CYS A 55 -5.65 -8.90 1.31
N GLN A 56 -5.99 -9.89 2.14
CA GLN A 56 -6.36 -11.23 1.68
C GLN A 56 -7.66 -11.22 0.87
N ALA A 57 -8.70 -10.55 1.37
CA ALA A 57 -9.99 -10.45 0.69
C ALA A 57 -9.86 -9.78 -0.69
N LYS A 58 -9.06 -8.71 -0.80
CA LYS A 58 -8.81 -8.01 -2.05
C LYS A 58 -8.00 -8.86 -3.03
N ALA A 59 -7.01 -9.61 -2.55
CA ALA A 59 -6.23 -10.53 -3.36
C ALA A 59 -7.08 -11.68 -3.92
N GLU A 60 -7.93 -12.30 -3.09
CA GLU A 60 -8.85 -13.35 -3.51
C GLU A 60 -9.89 -12.85 -4.51
N CYS A 61 -10.45 -11.66 -4.25
CA CYS A 61 -11.38 -11.04 -5.17
C CYS A 61 -10.71 -10.76 -6.52
N TYR A 62 -9.47 -10.25 -6.53
CA TYR A 62 -8.67 -10.06 -7.73
C TYR A 62 -8.57 -11.36 -8.53
N ILE A 63 -8.10 -12.45 -7.90
CA ILE A 63 -7.92 -13.75 -8.56
C ILE A 63 -9.25 -14.26 -9.13
N SER A 64 -10.34 -14.16 -8.36
CA SER A 64 -11.68 -14.58 -8.78
C SER A 64 -12.16 -13.81 -10.03
N LYS A 65 -11.97 -12.49 -10.05
CA LYS A 65 -12.34 -11.63 -11.18
C LYS A 65 -11.43 -11.88 -12.39
N ALA A 66 -10.12 -11.98 -12.17
CA ALA A 66 -9.15 -12.29 -13.21
C ALA A 66 -9.45 -13.63 -13.90
N ASN A 67 -9.82 -14.65 -13.13
CA ASN A 67 -10.17 -15.98 -13.63
C ASN A 67 -11.52 -16.06 -14.35
N LYS A 68 -12.44 -15.12 -14.07
CA LYS A 68 -13.75 -15.02 -14.73
C LYS A 68 -13.72 -14.09 -15.94
N GLY A 69 -12.81 -13.13 -15.97
CA GLY A 69 -12.71 -12.13 -17.02
C GLY A 69 -12.19 -12.70 -18.33
N PHE A 70 -12.65 -12.13 -19.44
CA PHE A 70 -12.19 -12.43 -20.80
C PHE A 70 -10.66 -12.27 -20.96
N LEU A 71 -10.04 -11.44 -20.11
CA LEU A 71 -8.62 -11.11 -20.15
C LEU A 71 -7.70 -12.20 -19.57
N LEU A 72 -8.23 -13.25 -18.94
CA LEU A 72 -7.42 -14.36 -18.42
C LEU A 72 -6.48 -14.93 -19.50
N GLY A 73 -7.03 -15.22 -20.68
CA GLY A 73 -6.26 -15.78 -21.79
C GLY A 73 -5.25 -14.81 -22.40
N ILE A 74 -5.51 -13.50 -22.31
CA ILE A 74 -4.67 -12.45 -22.89
C ILE A 74 -3.52 -12.08 -21.94
N LEU A 75 -3.78 -11.99 -20.64
CA LEU A 75 -2.82 -11.48 -19.65
C LEU A 75 -2.06 -12.59 -18.91
N PHE A 76 -2.70 -13.73 -18.67
CA PHE A 76 -2.15 -14.77 -17.80
C PHE A 76 -1.94 -16.13 -18.48
N SER A 77 -2.45 -16.31 -19.70
CA SER A 77 -2.41 -17.56 -20.49
C SER A 77 -3.09 -18.78 -19.85
N LYS A 78 -3.25 -18.80 -18.52
CA LYS A 78 -3.87 -19.84 -17.70
C LYS A 78 -4.56 -19.19 -16.50
N LYS A 79 -5.44 -19.96 -15.86
CA LYS A 79 -6.07 -19.56 -14.59
C LYS A 79 -5.00 -19.36 -13.52
N ILE A 80 -5.15 -18.30 -12.74
CA ILE A 80 -4.39 -18.09 -11.51
C ILE A 80 -4.95 -19.07 -10.46
N GLU A 81 -4.08 -19.80 -9.78
CA GLU A 81 -4.52 -20.72 -8.72
C GLU A 81 -5.16 -19.94 -7.57
N PRO A 82 -6.22 -20.47 -6.93
CA PRO A 82 -6.71 -19.93 -5.67
C PRO A 82 -5.57 -19.85 -4.66
N GLU A 83 -5.60 -18.84 -3.78
CA GLU A 83 -4.57 -18.64 -2.75
C GLU A 83 -3.15 -18.35 -3.29
N SER A 84 -2.99 -18.17 -4.62
CA SER A 84 -1.73 -17.78 -5.24
C SER A 84 -1.47 -16.28 -5.07
N TYR A 85 -1.38 -15.84 -3.81
CA TYR A 85 -1.13 -14.48 -3.41
C TYR A 85 -0.28 -14.43 -2.13
N GLN A 86 0.32 -13.26 -1.87
CA GLN A 86 1.04 -12.97 -0.66
C GLN A 86 0.60 -11.62 -0.11
N CYS A 87 0.27 -11.60 1.18
CA CYS A 87 0.07 -10.41 1.96
C CYS A 87 1.24 -10.27 2.94
N SER A 88 2.02 -9.20 2.80
CA SER A 88 3.18 -8.95 3.66
C SER A 88 3.13 -7.55 4.23
N LEU A 89 3.43 -7.45 5.52
CA LEU A 89 3.56 -6.19 6.23
C LEU A 89 4.68 -5.36 5.60
N SER A 90 4.41 -4.09 5.32
CA SER A 90 5.33 -3.18 4.65
C SER A 90 5.65 -2.00 5.56
N GLU A 91 6.88 -1.95 6.04
CA GLU A 91 7.37 -0.90 6.95
C GLU A 91 7.70 0.42 6.24
N GLN A 92 7.88 0.38 4.91
CA GLN A 92 8.16 1.56 4.08
C GLN A 92 6.89 1.98 3.36
N SER A 93 6.72 3.27 3.06
CA SER A 93 5.60 3.79 2.25
C SER A 93 5.58 3.22 0.82
N GLU A 94 4.40 3.17 0.20
CA GLU A 94 4.24 2.74 -1.20
C GLU A 94 5.12 3.58 -2.13
N THR A 95 5.94 2.93 -2.95
CA THR A 95 6.74 3.62 -3.95
C THR A 95 5.88 4.05 -5.14
N GLU A 96 6.30 5.08 -5.87
CA GLU A 96 5.58 5.51 -7.08
C GLU A 96 5.48 4.38 -8.13
N LYS A 97 6.49 3.52 -8.19
CA LYS A 97 6.50 2.35 -9.08
C LYS A 97 5.40 1.35 -8.69
N GLU A 98 5.30 1.03 -7.40
CA GLU A 98 4.26 0.17 -6.85
C GLU A 98 2.87 0.78 -7.09
N SER A 99 2.68 2.06 -6.80
CA SER A 99 1.39 2.73 -7.02
C SER A 99 0.96 2.70 -8.50
N LYS A 100 1.90 2.89 -9.43
CA LYS A 100 1.64 2.77 -10.87
C LYS A 100 1.29 1.33 -11.27
N GLU A 101 1.98 0.35 -10.69
CA GLU A 101 1.72 -1.05 -10.94
C GLU A 101 0.36 -1.48 -10.41
N ALA A 102 0.02 -1.13 -9.16
CA ALA A 102 -1.29 -1.38 -8.58
C ALA A 102 -2.39 -0.81 -9.47
N LYS A 103 -2.31 0.47 -9.86
CA LYS A 103 -3.29 1.10 -10.76
C LYS A 103 -3.44 0.40 -12.11
N LYS A 104 -2.35 -0.14 -12.66
CA LYS A 104 -2.40 -0.93 -13.91
C LYS A 104 -3.23 -2.19 -13.72
N TRP A 105 -3.08 -2.88 -12.59
CA TRP A 105 -3.71 -4.16 -12.35
C TRP A 105 -5.07 -4.06 -11.68
N THR A 106 -5.33 -3.10 -10.80
CA THR A 106 -6.63 -2.93 -10.12
C THR A 106 -7.51 -1.87 -10.77
N GLY A 107 -7.00 -1.17 -11.80
CA GLY A 107 -7.78 -0.17 -12.52
C GLY A 107 -9.11 -0.71 -13.07
N LYS A 108 -10.14 0.15 -13.01
CA LYS A 108 -11.52 -0.09 -13.49
C LYS A 108 -11.58 -0.72 -14.89
N PHE A 109 -10.58 -0.47 -15.73
CA PHE A 109 -10.53 -0.92 -17.12
C PHE A 109 -10.11 -2.38 -17.32
N ILE A 110 -9.32 -2.98 -16.43
CA ILE A 110 -8.82 -4.35 -16.65
C ILE A 110 -9.66 -5.38 -15.88
N PHE A 111 -9.93 -5.16 -14.60
CA PHE A 111 -10.69 -6.14 -13.80
C PHE A 111 -11.90 -5.55 -13.06
N GLY A 112 -12.19 -4.25 -13.27
CA GLY A 112 -13.31 -3.59 -12.61
C GLY A 112 -13.19 -3.61 -11.09
N LEU A 113 -11.96 -3.68 -10.56
CA LEU A 113 -11.65 -3.76 -9.13
C LEU A 113 -11.73 -2.35 -8.53
N THR A 114 -12.94 -1.80 -8.44
CA THR A 114 -13.18 -0.67 -7.55
C THR A 114 -13.24 -1.20 -6.11
N ASP A 115 -12.96 -0.34 -5.12
CA ASP A 115 -13.12 -0.72 -3.72
C ASP A 115 -14.50 -1.32 -3.44
N GLU A 116 -15.54 -0.82 -4.12
CA GLU A 116 -16.93 -1.30 -4.08
C GLU A 116 -17.13 -2.70 -4.69
N SER A 117 -16.36 -3.08 -5.70
CA SER A 117 -16.53 -4.35 -6.43
C SER A 117 -15.99 -5.58 -5.68
N CYS A 118 -15.15 -5.31 -4.68
CA CYS A 118 -14.51 -6.25 -3.77
C CYS A 118 -14.62 -5.78 -2.32
N ALA A 119 -15.57 -4.90 -2.02
CA ALA A 119 -15.98 -4.61 -0.65
C ALA A 119 -16.91 -5.75 -0.20
N LEU A 120 -16.75 -6.18 1.04
CA LEU A 120 -17.68 -7.10 1.70
C LEU A 120 -19.07 -6.49 1.82
#